data_AF-A0A3P6T8K0-F1
#
_entry.id   AF-A0A3P6T8K0-F1
#
_cell.length_a   1.000
_cell.length_b   1.000
_cell.length_c   1.000
_cell.angle_alpha   90.00
_cell.angle_beta   90.00
_cell.angle_gamma   90.00
#
_symmetry.space_group_name_H-M   'P 1'
#
loop_
_entity.id
_entity.type
_entity.pdbx_description
1 polymer ?
#
loop_
_entity_poly.entity_id
_entity_poly.type
_entity_poly.pdbx_seq_one_letter_code
_entity_poly.pdbx_strand_id
1 'polypeptide(L)'
;MGNVVLQGATEAQFYLPEDDWYSVIDHKYGQLIPAGNQTFPAPWESLIPVLVRGGAIIPCQKPNITTEHTRKNAFKLVIAPGTRIGRFHDTAEGFLYWDDGDSIVESFETHPYHRWHFHFNQSEDAAELIIRMEHKAVSGL
;
A
#
# COMPACT_ATOMS: atom_id res chain seq x y z
N MET A 1 -1.51 4.98 10.28
CA MET A 1 -2.87 4.63 10.74
C MET A 1 -3.13 5.38 12.02
N GLY A 2 -4.23 6.11 12.10
CA GLY A 2 -4.65 6.82 13.32
C GLY A 2 -5.76 6.06 14.02
N ASN A 3 -5.44 5.37 15.11
CA ASN A 3 -6.46 4.59 15.83
C ASN A 3 -7.28 5.49 16.76
N VAL A 4 -8.58 5.19 16.84
CA VAL A 4 -9.45 5.71 17.90
C VAL A 4 -9.47 4.69 19.03
N VAL A 5 -8.96 5.06 20.20
CA VAL A 5 -8.77 4.13 21.34
C VAL A 5 -9.60 4.47 22.57
N LEU A 6 -10.46 5.50 22.48
CA LEU A 6 -11.34 5.95 23.55
C LEU A 6 -12.79 5.73 23.16
N GLN A 7 -13.59 5.21 24.11
CA GLN A 7 -15.02 5.03 23.91
C GLN A 7 -15.71 6.37 23.65
N GLY A 8 -16.53 6.43 22.61
CA GLY A 8 -17.29 7.63 22.24
C GLY A 8 -16.48 8.72 21.53
N ALA A 9 -15.19 8.52 21.27
CA ALA A 9 -14.40 9.47 20.48
C ALA A 9 -14.83 9.45 19.01
N THR A 10 -14.92 10.64 18.41
CA THR A 10 -15.29 10.86 17.00
C THR A 10 -14.12 11.37 16.17
N GLU A 11 -12.92 11.41 16.75
CA GLU A 11 -11.70 11.93 16.16
C GLU A 11 -10.51 11.04 16.52
N ALA A 12 -9.56 10.94 15.59
CA ALA A 12 -8.26 10.32 15.82
C ALA A 12 -7.18 11.40 15.79
N GLN A 13 -6.35 11.43 16.84
CA GLN A 13 -5.19 12.32 16.94
C GLN A 13 -3.91 11.48 16.91
N PHE A 14 -3.01 11.80 15.98
CA PHE A 14 -1.77 11.06 15.81
C PHE A 14 -0.71 11.92 15.14
N TYR A 15 0.55 11.58 15.39
CA TYR A 15 1.69 12.25 14.79
C TYR A 15 2.07 11.60 13.46
N LEU A 16 2.31 12.42 12.45
CA LEU A 16 2.91 12.04 11.17
C LEU A 16 4.39 12.45 11.14
N PRO A 17 5.32 11.49 10.98
CA PRO A 17 6.72 11.80 10.71
C PRO A 17 6.90 12.70 9.48
N GLU A 18 8.05 13.38 9.43
CA GLU A 18 8.45 14.21 8.29
C GLU A 18 8.68 13.35 7.04
N ASP A 19 7.63 13.25 6.23
CA ASP A 19 7.58 12.54 4.95
C ASP A 19 6.32 12.98 4.20
N ASP A 20 6.17 12.51 2.96
CA ASP A 20 4.93 12.68 2.21
C ASP A 20 3.89 11.65 2.68
N TRP A 21 2.67 12.11 2.97
CA TRP A 21 1.57 11.26 3.42
C TRP A 21 0.33 11.49 2.56
N TYR A 22 -0.10 10.48 1.82
CA TYR A 22 -1.31 10.52 1.00
C TYR A 22 -2.49 9.94 1.74
N SER A 23 -3.62 10.64 1.74
CA SER A 23 -4.87 10.10 2.23
C SER A 23 -5.46 9.09 1.25
N VAL A 24 -5.86 7.92 1.74
CA VAL A 24 -6.67 6.94 1.00
C VAL A 24 -8.12 6.89 1.51
N ILE A 25 -8.53 7.93 2.24
CA ILE A 25 -9.90 8.13 2.71
C ILE A 25 -10.71 8.78 1.57
N ASP A 26 -11.90 8.27 1.26
CA ASP A 26 -12.68 8.61 0.05
C ASP A 26 -12.79 10.11 -0.25
N HIS A 27 -13.17 10.94 0.73
CA HIS A 27 -13.39 12.38 0.53
C HIS A 27 -12.10 13.23 0.50
N LYS A 28 -10.94 12.61 0.76
CA LYS A 28 -9.60 13.22 0.65
C LYS A 28 -8.64 12.32 -0.11
N TYR A 29 -9.16 11.49 -1.01
CA TYR A 29 -8.35 10.48 -1.69
C TYR A 29 -7.25 11.14 -2.52
N GLY A 30 -6.01 10.69 -2.37
CA GLY A 30 -4.84 11.20 -3.08
C GLY A 30 -4.32 12.55 -2.61
N GLN A 31 -4.90 13.15 -1.56
CA GLN A 31 -4.41 14.42 -1.02
C GLN A 31 -3.19 14.21 -0.13
N LEU A 32 -2.19 15.10 -0.25
CA LEU A 32 -1.08 15.19 0.68
C LEU A 32 -1.54 15.78 2.02
N ILE A 33 -1.15 15.11 3.10
CA ILE A 33 -1.38 15.50 4.48
C ILE A 33 -0.05 16.00 5.06
N PRO A 34 -0.02 17.19 5.69
CA PRO A 34 1.19 17.70 6.32
C PRO A 34 1.72 16.76 7.41
N ALA A 35 3.05 16.70 7.55
CA ALA A 35 3.67 16.09 8.72
C ALA A 35 3.31 16.83 10.02
N GLY A 36 3.57 16.21 11.16
CA GLY A 36 3.26 16.75 12.49
C GLY A 36 2.01 16.14 13.11
N ASN A 37 1.53 16.76 14.19
CA ASN A 37 0.30 16.33 14.87
C ASN A 37 -0.91 16.61 13.96
N GLN A 38 -1.66 15.55 13.66
CA GLN A 38 -2.87 15.61 12.85
C GLN A 38 -4.09 15.21 13.67
N THR A 39 -5.21 15.83 13.34
CA THR A 39 -6.54 15.44 13.84
C THR A 39 -7.41 15.07 12.64
N PHE A 40 -7.93 13.85 12.65
CA PHE A 40 -8.83 13.35 11.61
C PHE A 40 -10.20 13.01 12.19
N PRO A 41 -11.29 13.36 11.48
CA PRO A 41 -12.60 12.81 11.79
C PRO A 41 -12.55 11.27 11.74
N ALA A 42 -13.12 10.65 12.75
CA ALA A 42 -13.30 9.21 12.84
C ALA A 42 -14.70 8.90 13.42
N PRO A 43 -15.78 9.37 12.77
CA PRO A 43 -17.14 9.00 13.17
C PRO A 43 -17.33 7.49 12.99
N TRP A 44 -18.27 6.92 13.75
CA TRP A 44 -18.58 5.48 13.71
C TRP A 44 -19.06 5.00 12.34
N GLU A 45 -19.60 5.91 11.51
CA GLU A 45 -20.15 5.65 10.18
C GLU A 45 -19.09 5.62 9.07
N SER A 46 -17.84 5.99 9.36
CA SER A 46 -16.77 6.02 8.37
C SER A 46 -15.63 5.06 8.71
N LEU A 47 -14.91 4.65 7.67
CA LEU A 47 -13.63 3.98 7.86
C LEU A 47 -12.67 4.88 8.63
N ILE A 48 -11.82 4.25 9.44
CA ILE A 48 -10.73 4.91 10.16
C ILE A 48 -9.74 5.58 9.19
N PRO A 49 -9.03 6.64 9.63
CA PRO A 49 -8.06 7.31 8.78
C PRO A 49 -6.85 6.43 8.47
N VAL A 50 -6.70 6.12 7.18
CA VAL A 50 -5.56 5.41 6.61
C VAL A 50 -4.82 6.34 5.64
N LEU A 51 -3.50 6.38 5.79
CA LEU A 51 -2.61 7.18 4.97
C LEU A 51 -1.50 6.28 4.41
N VAL A 52 -1.07 6.56 3.19
CA VAL A 52 0.02 5.88 2.50
C VAL A 52 1.21 6.83 2.42
N ARG A 53 2.39 6.35 2.80
CA ARG A 53 3.63 7.13 2.69
C ARG A 53 4.02 7.31 1.22
N GLY A 54 4.55 8.48 0.86
CA GLY A 54 5.16 8.71 -0.44
C GLY A 54 6.35 7.77 -0.70
N GLY A 55 6.61 7.50 -1.97
CA GLY A 55 7.61 6.52 -2.39
C GLY A 55 7.13 5.07 -2.38
N ALA A 56 5.85 4.81 -2.09
CA ALA A 56 5.31 3.45 -1.96
C ALA A 56 4.37 3.04 -3.10
N ILE A 57 4.52 1.81 -3.57
CA ILE A 57 3.53 1.11 -4.41
C ILE A 57 2.94 -0.04 -3.61
N ILE A 58 1.62 -0.03 -3.43
CA ILE A 58 0.89 -1.05 -2.68
C ILE A 58 0.02 -1.87 -3.64
N PRO A 59 0.30 -3.17 -3.85
CA PRO A 59 -0.62 -4.06 -4.51
C PRO A 59 -1.81 -4.36 -3.60
N CYS A 60 -3.02 -4.23 -4.14
CA CYS A 60 -4.26 -4.54 -3.43
C CYS A 60 -5.15 -5.43 -4.30
N GLN A 61 -6.06 -6.16 -3.67
CA GLN A 61 -7.13 -6.88 -4.36
C GLN A 61 -8.48 -6.35 -3.92
N LYS A 62 -9.47 -6.42 -4.82
CA LYS A 62 -10.85 -6.11 -4.47
C LYS A 62 -11.32 -7.14 -3.43
N PRO A 63 -11.88 -6.71 -2.28
CA PRO A 63 -12.32 -7.66 -1.25
C PRO A 63 -13.48 -8.53 -1.75
N ASN A 64 -13.55 -9.75 -1.22
CA ASN A 64 -14.67 -10.67 -1.39
C ASN A 64 -14.96 -11.40 -0.06
N ILE A 65 -16.01 -12.21 -0.01
CA ILE A 65 -16.48 -12.90 1.20
C ILE A 65 -15.44 -13.84 1.82
N THR A 66 -14.53 -14.38 1.02
CA THR A 66 -13.40 -15.22 1.49
C THR A 66 -12.11 -14.82 0.78
N THR A 67 -10.97 -15.21 1.36
CA THR A 67 -9.66 -15.08 0.72
C THR A 67 -9.60 -15.88 -0.57
N GLU A 68 -10.14 -17.09 -0.61
CA GLU A 68 -10.23 -17.91 -1.84
C GLU A 68 -10.90 -17.16 -3.01
N HIS A 69 -12.01 -16.47 -2.75
CA HIS A 69 -12.69 -15.66 -3.77
C HIS A 69 -11.95 -14.35 -4.05
N THR A 70 -11.32 -13.74 -3.05
CA THR A 70 -10.53 -12.51 -3.21
C THR A 70 -9.31 -12.73 -4.10
N ARG A 71 -8.65 -13.89 -3.97
CA ARG A 71 -7.47 -14.25 -4.77
C ARG A 71 -7.77 -14.37 -6.27
N LYS A 72 -9.04 -14.60 -6.64
CA LYS A 72 -9.51 -14.64 -8.03
C LYS A 72 -9.77 -13.25 -8.61
N ASN A 73 -9.78 -12.19 -7.79
CA ASN A 73 -9.99 -10.83 -8.25
C ASN A 73 -8.71 -10.21 -8.82
N ALA A 74 -8.87 -9.32 -9.79
CA ALA A 74 -7.77 -8.56 -10.35
C ALA A 74 -7.06 -7.71 -9.27
N PHE A 75 -5.74 -7.61 -9.40
CA PHE A 75 -4.96 -6.66 -8.61
C PHE A 75 -5.22 -5.23 -9.07
N LYS A 76 -5.16 -4.30 -8.12
CA LYS A 76 -4.98 -2.88 -8.35
C LYS A 76 -3.67 -2.46 -7.69
N LEU A 77 -2.98 -1.47 -8.26
CA LEU A 77 -1.84 -0.83 -7.63
C LEU A 77 -2.27 0.53 -7.10
N VAL A 78 -1.96 0.81 -5.84
CA VAL A 78 -2.00 2.16 -5.28
C VAL A 78 -0.57 2.69 -5.33
N ILE A 79 -0.33 3.67 -6.20
CA ILE A 79 0.98 4.30 -6.38
C ILE A 79 0.94 5.65 -5.67
N ALA A 80 1.82 5.84 -4.69
CA ALA A 80 2.00 7.09 -3.96
C ALA A 80 3.40 7.64 -4.25
N PRO A 81 3.58 8.45 -5.31
CA PRO A 81 4.88 9.03 -5.66
C PRO A 81 5.40 9.91 -4.52
N GLY A 82 6.70 9.88 -4.23
CA GLY A 82 7.31 10.94 -3.43
C GLY A 82 7.34 12.25 -4.23
N THR A 83 7.22 13.38 -3.55
CA THR A 83 7.02 14.69 -4.18
C THR A 83 7.85 15.79 -3.53
N ARG A 84 7.79 15.95 -2.20
CA ARG A 84 8.29 17.15 -1.51
C ARG A 84 9.27 16.81 -0.40
N ILE A 85 8.94 15.80 0.39
CA ILE A 85 9.66 15.46 1.62
C ILE A 85 9.94 13.97 1.58
N GLY A 86 11.21 13.59 1.48
CA GLY A 86 11.61 12.18 1.54
C GLY A 86 12.74 11.82 0.58
N ARG A 87 13.13 10.55 0.60
CA ARG A 87 14.28 10.05 -0.18
C ARG A 87 13.91 9.68 -1.63
N PHE A 88 12.62 9.56 -1.94
CA PHE A 88 12.09 9.01 -3.19
C PHE A 88 11.41 10.10 -4.01
N HIS A 89 12.15 11.15 -4.35
CA HIS A 89 11.64 12.21 -5.22
C HIS A 89 11.14 11.62 -6.54
N ASP A 90 9.91 11.97 -6.89
CA ASP A 90 9.24 11.61 -8.15
C ASP A 90 9.21 10.12 -8.46
N THR A 91 9.41 9.28 -7.43
CA THR A 91 9.50 7.83 -7.57
C THR A 91 8.62 7.14 -6.56
N ALA A 92 8.26 5.89 -6.85
CA ALA A 92 7.69 4.97 -5.88
C ALA A 92 8.10 3.54 -6.20
N GLU A 93 8.30 2.74 -5.16
CA GLU A 93 8.67 1.33 -5.28
C GLU A 93 7.77 0.44 -4.42
N GLY A 94 7.65 -0.82 -4.83
CA GLY A 94 6.90 -1.81 -4.07
C GLY A 94 7.09 -3.21 -4.60
N PHE A 95 6.67 -4.21 -3.81
CA PHE A 95 6.84 -5.62 -4.17
C PHE A 95 5.55 -6.39 -3.93
N LEU A 96 5.35 -7.47 -4.69
CA LEU A 96 4.30 -8.47 -4.46
C LEU A 96 4.95 -9.84 -4.39
N TYR A 97 4.74 -10.54 -3.27
CA TYR A 97 4.99 -11.97 -3.16
C TYR A 97 3.66 -12.71 -3.33
N TRP A 98 3.66 -13.79 -4.11
CA TRP A 98 2.45 -14.56 -4.39
C TRP A 98 2.74 -16.05 -4.54
N ASP A 99 2.10 -16.87 -3.73
CA ASP A 99 2.20 -18.33 -3.72
C ASP A 99 0.81 -18.98 -3.75
N ASP A 100 0.68 -20.22 -3.31
CA ASP A 100 -0.61 -20.88 -3.17
C ASP A 100 -1.44 -20.32 -1.99
N GLY A 101 -0.77 -19.88 -0.93
CA GLY A 101 -1.37 -19.33 0.29
C GLY A 101 -1.72 -20.40 1.34
N ASP A 102 -1.39 -21.67 1.10
CA ASP A 102 -1.82 -22.81 1.92
C ASP A 102 -0.67 -23.72 2.35
N SER A 103 0.40 -23.84 1.54
CA SER A 103 1.51 -24.74 1.85
C SER A 103 2.37 -24.24 3.03
N ILE A 104 2.91 -25.18 3.81
CA ILE A 104 3.86 -24.86 4.89
C ILE A 104 5.20 -24.48 4.26
N VAL A 105 5.69 -23.28 4.58
CA VAL A 105 6.98 -22.77 4.09
C VAL A 105 8.10 -23.21 5.02
N GLU A 106 8.81 -24.27 4.65
CA GLU A 106 10.02 -24.72 5.35
C GLU A 106 11.27 -23.89 4.95
N SER A 107 11.34 -23.47 3.68
CA SER A 107 12.40 -22.61 3.16
C SER A 107 11.93 -21.83 1.92
N PHE A 108 12.34 -20.57 1.80
CA PHE A 108 12.12 -19.76 0.60
C PHE A 108 12.95 -20.22 -0.61
N GLU A 109 13.97 -21.07 -0.41
CA GLU A 109 14.73 -21.64 -1.53
C GLU A 109 13.96 -22.72 -2.29
N THR A 110 13.04 -23.41 -1.61
CA THR A 110 12.32 -24.57 -2.16
C THR A 110 10.82 -24.33 -2.31
N HIS A 111 10.23 -23.38 -1.56
CA HIS A 111 8.82 -23.05 -1.68
C HIS A 111 8.51 -22.35 -3.01
N PRO A 112 7.52 -22.81 -3.79
CA PRO A 112 7.14 -22.16 -5.04
C PRO A 112 6.38 -20.85 -4.79
N TYR A 113 6.99 -19.73 -5.14
CA TYR A 113 6.34 -18.41 -5.12
C TYR A 113 6.75 -17.56 -6.32
N HIS A 114 5.97 -16.54 -6.61
CA HIS A 114 6.32 -15.47 -7.54
C HIS A 114 6.65 -14.19 -6.76
N ARG A 115 7.61 -13.43 -7.25
CA ARG A 115 7.90 -12.08 -6.76
C ARG A 115 7.89 -11.09 -7.90
N TRP A 116 7.09 -10.05 -7.78
CA TRP A 116 7.15 -8.87 -8.64
C TRP A 116 7.74 -7.70 -7.88
N HIS A 117 8.49 -6.89 -8.62
CA HIS A 117 8.95 -5.58 -8.24
C HIS A 117 8.30 -4.55 -9.15
N PHE A 118 7.73 -3.52 -8.53
CA PHE A 118 7.12 -2.38 -9.17
C PHE A 118 7.99 -1.15 -8.91
N HIS A 119 8.30 -0.41 -9.97
CA HIS A 119 8.99 0.87 -9.86
C HIS A 119 8.25 1.87 -10.74
N PHE A 120 7.80 2.96 -10.13
CA PHE A 120 7.20 4.10 -10.79
C PHE A 120 8.17 5.28 -10.74
N ASN A 121 8.27 6.00 -11.86
CA ASN A 121 9.05 7.23 -11.98
C ASN A 121 8.23 8.28 -12.74
N GLN A 122 8.29 9.53 -12.33
CA GLN A 122 7.66 10.66 -13.01
C GLN A 122 8.65 11.80 -13.29
N SER A 123 8.35 12.57 -14.31
CA SER A 123 8.99 13.85 -14.62
C SER A 123 7.91 14.89 -14.93
N GLU A 124 8.31 16.10 -15.29
CA GLU A 124 7.36 17.16 -15.66
C GLU A 124 6.44 16.76 -16.82
N ASP A 125 6.94 15.96 -17.77
CA ASP A 125 6.24 15.65 -19.02
C ASP A 125 5.85 14.16 -19.19
N ALA A 126 6.31 13.28 -18.30
CA ALA A 126 6.12 11.84 -18.46
C ALA A 126 5.98 11.10 -17.13
N ALA A 127 5.35 9.93 -17.19
CA ALA A 127 5.30 8.97 -16.10
C ALA A 127 5.47 7.55 -16.64
N GLU A 128 6.28 6.75 -15.96
CA GLU A 128 6.59 5.37 -16.33
C GLU A 128 6.35 4.44 -15.14
N LEU A 129 5.66 3.32 -15.38
CA LEU A 129 5.53 2.21 -14.44
C LEU A 129 6.22 0.98 -15.03
N ILE A 130 7.25 0.50 -14.35
CA ILE A 130 7.97 -0.71 -14.68
C ILE A 130 7.52 -1.83 -13.74
N ILE A 131 7.13 -2.96 -14.32
CA ILE A 131 6.75 -4.17 -13.57
C ILE A 131 7.68 -5.31 -13.98
N ARG A 132 8.44 -5.86 -13.04
CA ARG A 132 9.38 -6.97 -13.28
C ARG A 132 9.02 -8.15 -12.40
N MET A 133 8.90 -9.34 -12.99
CA MET A 133 8.91 -10.59 -12.23
C MET A 133 10.36 -10.94 -11.90
N GLU A 134 10.76 -10.79 -10.64
CA GLU A 134 12.13 -11.06 -10.18
C GLU A 134 12.31 -12.50 -9.72
N HIS A 135 11.22 -13.17 -9.32
CA HIS A 135 11.21 -14.59 -9.02
C HIS A 135 9.97 -15.24 -9.64
N LYS A 136 10.17 -16.39 -10.28
CA LYS A 136 9.09 -17.22 -10.83
C LYS A 136 9.06 -18.53 -10.07
N ALA A 137 7.86 -18.97 -9.68
CA ALA A 137 7.70 -20.26 -9.04
C ALA A 137 8.29 -21.35 -9.93
N VAL A 138 9.20 -22.14 -9.36
CA VAL A 138 9.71 -23.36 -9.97
C VAL A 138 8.85 -24.49 -9.42
N SER A 139 7.97 -25.05 -10.25
CA SER A 139 7.30 -26.30 -9.91
C SER A 139 8.37 -27.38 -9.73
N GLY A 140 8.35 -28.09 -8.60
CA GLY A 140 9.22 -29.25 -8.39
C GLY A 140 9.12 -30.26 -9.55
N LEU A 141 10.25 -30.92 -9.85
CA LEU A 141 10.37 -32.01 -10.82
C LEU A 141 9.33 -33.12 -10.62
#